data_AF-A0A7S1Y9R6-F1
#
_entry.id   AF-A0A7S1Y9R6-F1
#
_cell.length_a   1.000
_cell.length_b   1.000
_cell.length_c   1.000
_cell.angle_alpha   90.00
_cell.angle_beta   90.00
_cell.angle_gamma   90.00
#
_symmetry.space_group_name_H-M   'P 1'
#
loop_
_entity.id
_entity.type
_entity.pdbx_description
1 polymer ?
#
loop_
_entity_poly.entity_id
_entity_poly.type
_entity_poly.pdbx_seq_one_letter_code
_entity_poly.pdbx_strand_id
1 'polypeptide(L)'
;SIGGQPPSRLTIELFADIVPRTAENFRCLCTGEKGKGKSGKPLHLKGSTFHRVIPQFIIQGGDFTNGDGTGGESIYGPTFKDENFTARHDAAGVLSMANAGPDTNSSQFFITLVATDWLDSTNVVFGRIVSGLDLLPHIEAVGSPEGQTSAPIVVVDSGQIGGPKADRRSSGALSASGSGFKKMISRFARNKSSKPTKEFVGKRTRVFFDIAIDGAAAGRVEFELFGDTCPKTAENFRALTTGERGKGKLGKPLHYKGSSFHRIIPQFMCQGGDITAGDGTGGESIYGRFFPDENFTLLHDQPYLLSMANGGPGTNSSQFFITTAPADWLDGKHTVFGKVLTGIELVQRMESLGNAEGTVAGVVTIADCGQLVDAGAGPANSPVGAPRPPAGAMPVPSQYASASAAGGQYGGAPGTGDMTGKRTNVYMDISIGNAPPRRVEFELFGDVTPKTAENFRALCTGEKGVGTLGVPLHYKGSSFHRVIPQFMCQGGDFTHGDGTGGESIYGESFPDENFTLLHDQPYLLSMANAGPDTNSSQFFITTALTDWLDGKHTVFGVVTSGQDVVQQMESCGSQEGTVSQQITIVDCGQSDGGGGGGGGGG
;
A
#
# COMPACT_ATOMS: atom_id res chain seq x y z
N SER A 1 7.64 -30.75 7.22
CA SER A 1 7.69 -31.35 8.57
C SER A 1 8.60 -30.48 9.41
N ILE A 2 8.21 -30.17 10.64
CA ILE A 2 8.98 -29.33 11.57
C ILE A 2 9.36 -30.24 12.74
N GLY A 3 10.65 -30.41 13.03
CA GLY A 3 11.12 -31.24 14.15
C GLY A 3 10.65 -32.70 14.10
N GLY A 4 10.42 -33.25 12.89
CA GLY A 4 9.92 -34.62 12.72
C GLY A 4 8.41 -34.81 12.90
N GLN A 5 7.65 -33.74 13.15
CA GLN A 5 6.19 -33.78 13.24
C GLN A 5 5.54 -34.16 11.88
N PRO A 6 4.29 -34.68 11.86
CA PRO A 6 3.57 -34.98 10.64
C PRO A 6 3.60 -33.81 9.63
N PRO A 7 3.75 -34.08 8.33
CA PRO A 7 3.87 -33.02 7.34
C PRO A 7 2.53 -32.29 7.13
N SER A 8 2.55 -30.96 7.30
CA SER A 8 1.52 -30.04 6.80
C SER A 8 1.80 -29.66 5.34
N ARG A 9 0.78 -29.11 4.66
CA ARG A 9 0.84 -28.77 3.23
C ARG A 9 0.81 -27.26 3.00
N LEU A 10 1.78 -26.76 2.24
CA LEU A 10 1.74 -25.47 1.57
C LEU A 10 1.26 -25.65 0.13
N THR A 11 0.35 -24.80 -0.32
CA THR A 11 -0.02 -24.67 -1.73
C THR A 11 0.42 -23.31 -2.22
N ILE A 12 1.20 -23.29 -3.29
CA ILE A 12 1.83 -22.10 -3.84
C ILE A 12 1.29 -21.87 -5.26
N GLU A 13 0.86 -20.64 -5.51
CA GLU A 13 0.61 -20.11 -6.85
C GLU A 13 1.91 -19.51 -7.39
N LEU A 14 2.23 -19.79 -8.66
CA LEU A 14 3.42 -19.25 -9.33
C LEU A 14 3.00 -18.21 -10.36
N PHE A 15 3.70 -17.08 -10.40
CA PHE A 15 3.45 -15.96 -11.32
C PHE A 15 4.15 -16.20 -12.68
N ALA A 16 3.84 -17.33 -13.31
CA ALA A 16 4.48 -17.75 -14.57
C ALA A 16 4.19 -16.82 -15.76
N ASP A 17 3.21 -15.95 -15.65
CA ASP A 17 2.89 -14.87 -16.59
C ASP A 17 3.82 -13.65 -16.44
N ILE A 18 4.36 -13.41 -15.24
CA ILE A 18 5.27 -12.28 -14.94
C ILE A 18 6.73 -12.71 -15.07
N VAL A 19 7.07 -13.87 -14.48
CA VAL A 19 8.43 -14.40 -14.38
C VAL A 19 8.48 -15.88 -14.84
N PRO A 20 8.23 -16.14 -16.14
CA PRO A 20 8.06 -17.49 -16.66
C PRO A 20 9.25 -18.41 -16.40
N ARG A 21 10.49 -17.91 -16.49
CA ARG A 21 11.68 -18.75 -16.30
C ARG A 21 11.89 -19.11 -14.83
N THR A 22 11.64 -18.16 -13.93
CA THR A 22 11.78 -18.31 -12.48
C THR A 22 10.70 -19.24 -11.95
N ALA A 23 9.45 -19.04 -12.37
CA ALA A 23 8.34 -19.93 -12.05
C ALA A 23 8.57 -21.35 -12.59
N GLU A 24 9.07 -21.50 -13.83
CA GLU A 24 9.38 -22.81 -14.40
C GLU A 24 10.54 -23.50 -13.67
N ASN A 25 11.57 -22.76 -13.26
CA ASN A 25 12.65 -23.28 -12.43
C ASN A 25 12.10 -23.87 -11.12
N PHE A 26 11.30 -23.09 -10.38
CA PHE A 26 10.71 -23.55 -9.14
C PHE A 26 9.77 -24.75 -9.34
N ARG A 27 8.90 -24.71 -10.36
CA ARG A 27 7.98 -25.81 -10.69
C ARG A 27 8.72 -27.12 -10.96
N CYS A 28 9.75 -27.09 -11.82
CA CYS A 28 10.56 -28.27 -12.12
C CYS A 28 11.30 -28.80 -10.90
N LEU A 29 11.80 -27.90 -10.03
CA LEU A 29 12.42 -28.28 -8.76
C LEU A 29 11.40 -28.86 -7.78
N CYS A 30 10.11 -28.51 -7.85
CA CYS A 30 9.06 -29.20 -7.10
C CYS A 30 8.75 -30.59 -7.68
N THR A 31 8.75 -30.78 -9.01
CA THR A 31 8.39 -32.07 -9.63
C THR A 31 9.55 -33.05 -9.72
N GLY A 32 10.79 -32.56 -9.75
CA GLY A 32 11.99 -33.38 -9.97
C GLY A 32 12.15 -33.90 -11.41
N GLU A 33 11.36 -33.40 -12.36
CA GLU A 33 11.27 -33.97 -13.72
C GLU A 33 12.54 -33.76 -14.56
N LYS A 34 13.41 -32.83 -14.17
CA LYS A 34 14.66 -32.52 -14.89
C LYS A 34 15.81 -33.46 -14.53
N GLY A 35 15.62 -34.40 -13.62
CA GLY A 35 16.62 -35.41 -13.27
C GLY A 35 17.75 -34.85 -12.42
N LYS A 36 19.00 -34.95 -12.89
CA LYS A 36 20.20 -34.53 -12.16
C LYS A 36 20.81 -33.27 -12.78
N GLY A 37 21.30 -32.37 -11.93
CA GLY A 37 22.02 -31.16 -12.32
C GLY A 37 23.49 -31.44 -12.67
N LYS A 38 24.24 -30.38 -13.01
CA LYS A 38 25.68 -30.46 -13.29
C LYS A 38 26.48 -30.86 -12.05
N SER A 39 25.98 -30.55 -10.86
CA SER A 39 26.51 -31.04 -9.58
C SER A 39 26.39 -32.57 -9.41
N GLY A 40 25.64 -33.26 -10.28
CA GLY A 40 25.33 -34.68 -10.15
C GLY A 40 24.24 -34.99 -9.11
N LYS A 41 23.75 -33.98 -8.39
CA LYS A 41 22.65 -34.08 -7.43
C LYS A 41 21.29 -34.01 -8.15
N PRO A 42 20.24 -34.65 -7.62
CA PRO A 42 18.89 -34.51 -8.16
C PRO A 42 18.40 -33.05 -8.08
N LEU A 43 17.82 -32.54 -9.16
CA LEU A 43 17.18 -31.21 -9.21
C LEU A 43 15.77 -31.31 -8.60
N HIS A 44 15.68 -31.51 -7.28
CA HIS A 44 14.42 -31.68 -6.56
C HIS A 44 14.49 -31.11 -5.14
N LEU A 45 13.45 -30.37 -4.73
CA LEU A 45 13.26 -29.87 -3.36
C LEU A 45 12.85 -30.95 -2.35
N LYS A 46 12.47 -32.15 -2.79
CA LYS A 46 12.10 -33.22 -1.86
C LYS A 46 13.31 -33.65 -1.04
N GLY A 47 13.17 -33.58 0.28
CA GLY A 47 14.21 -33.87 1.25
C GLY A 47 15.11 -32.68 1.58
N SER A 48 14.95 -31.53 0.89
CA SER A 48 15.70 -30.32 1.25
C SER A 48 15.15 -29.67 2.51
N THR A 49 15.97 -28.86 3.15
CA THR A 49 15.63 -28.12 4.37
C THR A 49 15.39 -26.64 4.10
N PHE A 50 14.57 -26.02 4.94
CA PHE A 50 14.67 -24.57 5.16
C PHE A 50 15.78 -24.38 6.20
N HIS A 51 16.90 -23.82 5.76
CA HIS A 51 18.15 -23.77 6.53
C HIS A 51 18.32 -22.45 7.29
N ARG A 52 17.48 -21.44 6.98
CA ARG A 52 17.51 -20.15 7.67
C ARG A 52 16.09 -19.62 7.89
N VAL A 53 15.75 -19.26 9.12
CA VAL A 53 14.45 -18.67 9.47
C VAL A 53 14.68 -17.50 10.41
N ILE A 54 14.33 -16.29 9.96
CA ILE A 54 14.40 -15.05 10.74
C ILE A 54 12.96 -14.61 11.02
N PRO A 55 12.52 -14.63 12.29
CA PRO A 55 11.19 -14.16 12.67
C PRO A 55 10.91 -12.74 12.19
N GLN A 56 9.65 -12.47 11.84
CA GLN A 56 9.18 -11.20 11.28
C GLN A 56 9.96 -10.77 10.03
N PHE A 57 10.54 -11.73 9.31
CA PHE A 57 11.26 -11.44 8.07
C PHE A 57 11.07 -12.53 7.02
N ILE A 58 11.85 -13.61 7.07
CA ILE A 58 11.85 -14.62 6.01
C ILE A 58 12.13 -16.05 6.49
N ILE A 59 11.65 -17.02 5.70
CA ILE A 59 12.02 -18.43 5.73
C ILE A 59 12.77 -18.75 4.44
N GLN A 60 14.06 -19.07 4.50
CA GLN A 60 14.90 -19.35 3.34
C GLN A 60 15.17 -20.86 3.18
N GLY A 61 15.06 -21.33 1.94
CA GLY A 61 15.27 -22.71 1.55
C GLY A 61 15.75 -22.85 0.10
N GLY A 62 15.68 -24.07 -0.44
CA GLY A 62 16.04 -24.34 -1.82
C GLY A 62 17.51 -24.74 -2.05
N ASP A 63 18.31 -24.81 -0.99
CA ASP A 63 19.62 -25.48 -1.03
C ASP A 63 19.43 -27.00 -0.81
N PHE A 64 19.32 -27.74 -1.92
CA PHE A 64 19.22 -29.20 -1.91
C PHE A 64 20.58 -29.90 -2.08
N THR A 65 21.68 -29.15 -2.21
CA THR A 65 23.02 -29.74 -2.42
C THR A 65 23.80 -29.86 -1.12
N ASN A 66 23.85 -28.78 -0.33
CA ASN A 66 24.61 -28.69 0.93
C ASN A 66 23.67 -28.57 2.15
N GLY A 67 22.52 -27.92 1.98
CA GLY A 67 21.51 -27.76 3.02
C GLY A 67 21.86 -26.72 4.09
N ASP A 68 22.85 -25.85 3.82
CA ASP A 68 23.37 -24.83 4.74
C ASP A 68 23.32 -23.41 4.16
N GLY A 69 22.78 -23.25 2.94
CA GLY A 69 22.66 -21.98 2.25
C GLY A 69 23.83 -21.65 1.32
N THR A 70 24.87 -22.50 1.28
CA THR A 70 26.02 -22.32 0.38
C THR A 70 25.84 -23.04 -0.96
N GLY A 71 24.75 -23.78 -1.12
CA GLY A 71 24.49 -24.63 -2.29
C GLY A 71 23.30 -24.19 -3.14
N GLY A 72 22.78 -25.15 -3.91
CA GLY A 72 21.68 -24.96 -4.86
C GLY A 72 22.14 -24.87 -6.31
N GLU A 73 21.25 -25.29 -7.22
CA GLU A 73 21.48 -25.27 -8.66
C GLU A 73 20.14 -25.09 -9.39
N SER A 74 20.10 -24.27 -10.44
CA SER A 74 18.90 -24.09 -11.25
C SER A 74 18.77 -25.17 -12.33
N ILE A 75 17.57 -25.31 -12.90
CA ILE A 75 17.36 -26.20 -14.06
C ILE A 75 18.07 -25.73 -15.34
N TYR A 76 18.60 -24.51 -15.35
CA TYR A 76 19.32 -23.92 -16.48
C TYR A 76 20.85 -23.96 -16.30
N GLY A 77 21.34 -24.47 -15.16
CA GLY A 77 22.75 -24.47 -14.78
C GLY A 77 22.98 -23.80 -13.42
N PRO A 78 24.21 -23.30 -13.15
CA PRO A 78 24.56 -22.78 -11.81
C PRO A 78 23.71 -21.57 -11.41
N THR A 79 23.53 -20.60 -12.31
CA THR A 79 22.68 -19.43 -12.09
C THR A 79 21.90 -19.03 -13.34
N PHE A 80 20.89 -18.18 -13.18
CA PHE A 80 20.15 -17.51 -14.26
C PHE A 80 19.77 -16.06 -13.88
N LYS A 81 19.44 -15.27 -14.89
CA LYS A 81 19.17 -13.83 -14.79
C LYS A 81 17.87 -13.50 -14.05
N ASP A 82 17.81 -12.27 -13.52
CA ASP A 82 16.57 -11.70 -13.00
C ASP A 82 15.59 -11.44 -14.16
N GLU A 83 14.30 -11.68 -13.94
CA GLU A 83 13.28 -11.48 -14.99
C GLU A 83 12.55 -10.15 -14.85
N ASN A 84 11.82 -9.96 -13.76
CA ASN A 84 10.99 -8.79 -13.53
C ASN A 84 10.78 -8.56 -12.03
N PHE A 85 10.64 -7.30 -11.63
CA PHE A 85 10.39 -6.84 -10.28
C PHE A 85 8.98 -6.24 -10.10
N THR A 86 8.04 -6.57 -10.99
CA THR A 86 6.66 -6.03 -10.96
C THR A 86 5.87 -6.53 -9.76
N ALA A 87 6.06 -7.80 -9.36
CA ALA A 87 5.43 -8.33 -8.16
C ALA A 87 6.22 -7.90 -6.92
N ARG A 88 5.51 -7.51 -5.87
CA ARG A 88 6.07 -6.88 -4.67
C ARG A 88 6.05 -7.84 -3.48
N HIS A 89 6.88 -7.58 -2.49
CA HIS A 89 6.90 -8.30 -1.22
C HIS A 89 5.89 -7.71 -0.22
N ASP A 90 4.64 -7.57 -0.65
CA ASP A 90 3.61 -6.78 0.02
C ASP A 90 2.89 -7.49 1.18
N ALA A 91 3.17 -8.78 1.40
CA ALA A 91 2.50 -9.58 2.40
C ALA A 91 3.35 -10.76 2.88
N ALA A 92 2.92 -11.38 3.98
CA ALA A 92 3.39 -12.69 4.39
C ALA A 92 3.02 -13.77 3.35
N GLY A 93 3.91 -14.73 3.13
CA GLY A 93 3.70 -15.84 2.22
C GLY A 93 4.02 -15.54 0.76
N VAL A 94 4.69 -14.42 0.46
CA VAL A 94 5.25 -14.12 -0.87
C VAL A 94 6.54 -14.92 -1.06
N LEU A 95 6.72 -15.52 -2.25
CA LEU A 95 7.93 -16.26 -2.63
C LEU A 95 8.83 -15.43 -3.53
N SER A 96 10.10 -15.37 -3.20
CA SER A 96 11.09 -14.59 -3.94
C SER A 96 12.46 -15.25 -3.97
N MET A 97 13.25 -14.93 -4.99
CA MET A 97 14.57 -15.55 -5.20
C MET A 97 15.60 -15.06 -4.19
N ALA A 98 16.34 -16.00 -3.58
CA ALA A 98 17.53 -15.70 -2.80
C ALA A 98 18.74 -15.76 -3.72
N ASN A 99 19.35 -14.59 -4.00
CA ASN A 99 20.48 -14.45 -4.91
C ASN A 99 21.68 -13.81 -4.19
N ALA A 100 22.87 -13.90 -4.80
CA ALA A 100 24.12 -13.32 -4.28
C ALA A 100 24.44 -11.96 -4.94
N GLY A 101 23.40 -11.27 -5.43
CA GLY A 101 23.49 -10.08 -6.27
C GLY A 101 22.72 -10.23 -7.59
N PRO A 102 22.69 -9.17 -8.40
CA PRO A 102 21.91 -9.13 -9.65
C PRO A 102 22.26 -10.30 -10.58
N ASP A 103 21.25 -10.87 -11.23
CA ASP A 103 21.37 -11.95 -12.22
C ASP A 103 22.00 -13.27 -11.71
N THR A 104 21.96 -13.54 -10.41
CA THR A 104 22.55 -14.75 -9.80
C THR A 104 21.54 -15.74 -9.22
N ASN A 105 20.32 -15.78 -9.76
CA ASN A 105 19.26 -16.68 -9.28
C ASN A 105 19.64 -18.15 -9.45
N SER A 106 19.32 -18.99 -8.47
CA SER A 106 19.61 -20.43 -8.47
C SER A 106 18.36 -21.24 -8.09
N SER A 107 18.49 -22.28 -7.26
CA SER A 107 17.33 -22.93 -6.62
C SER A 107 16.93 -22.32 -5.28
N GLN A 108 17.75 -21.44 -4.72
CA GLN A 108 17.48 -20.84 -3.42
C GLN A 108 16.38 -19.78 -3.52
N PHE A 109 15.49 -19.78 -2.53
CA PHE A 109 14.36 -18.86 -2.44
C PHE A 109 14.03 -18.59 -0.97
N PHE A 110 13.26 -17.55 -0.73
CA PHE A 110 12.68 -17.27 0.56
C PHE A 110 11.16 -17.06 0.48
N ILE A 111 10.51 -17.25 1.62
CA ILE A 111 9.10 -16.98 1.87
C ILE A 111 9.04 -15.86 2.91
N THR A 112 8.32 -14.78 2.63
CA THR A 112 8.16 -13.67 3.57
C THR A 112 7.26 -14.06 4.75
N LEU A 113 7.57 -13.57 5.95
CA LEU A 113 6.73 -13.71 7.15
C LEU A 113 5.89 -12.44 7.42
N VAL A 114 6.29 -11.33 6.83
CA VAL A 114 5.64 -10.01 6.87
C VAL A 114 5.82 -9.33 5.50
N ALA A 115 5.20 -8.17 5.27
CA ALA A 115 5.56 -7.36 4.10
C ALA A 115 7.03 -6.90 4.21
N THR A 116 7.80 -7.05 3.14
CA THR A 116 9.23 -6.74 3.07
C THR A 116 9.56 -5.91 1.83
N ASP A 117 8.85 -4.79 1.64
CA ASP A 117 8.93 -3.91 0.47
C ASP A 117 10.35 -3.42 0.13
N TRP A 118 11.27 -3.38 1.09
CA TRP A 118 12.67 -3.02 0.84
C TRP A 118 13.45 -4.07 0.02
N LEU A 119 12.87 -5.26 -0.20
CA LEU A 119 13.38 -6.27 -1.13
C LEU A 119 12.81 -6.11 -2.55
N ASP A 120 11.87 -5.17 -2.74
CA ASP A 120 11.35 -4.84 -4.06
C ASP A 120 12.48 -4.28 -4.93
N SER A 121 12.46 -4.61 -6.21
CA SER A 121 13.50 -4.23 -7.18
C SER A 121 14.89 -4.86 -6.96
N THR A 122 15.10 -5.62 -5.88
CA THR A 122 16.35 -6.37 -5.65
C THR A 122 16.18 -7.88 -5.80
N ASN A 123 15.02 -8.41 -5.38
CA ASN A 123 14.73 -9.84 -5.42
C ASN A 123 13.49 -10.12 -6.26
N VAL A 124 13.57 -11.14 -7.11
CA VAL A 124 12.51 -11.50 -8.05
C VAL A 124 11.42 -12.28 -7.33
N VAL A 125 10.26 -11.66 -7.16
CA VAL A 125 9.04 -12.31 -6.67
C VAL A 125 8.46 -13.22 -7.76
N PHE A 126 8.21 -14.49 -7.44
CA PHE A 126 7.77 -15.49 -8.41
C PHE A 126 6.55 -16.31 -7.99
N GLY A 127 6.00 -16.09 -6.81
CA GLY A 127 4.78 -16.75 -6.38
C GLY A 127 4.29 -16.29 -5.02
N ARG A 128 3.21 -16.91 -4.56
CA ARG A 128 2.64 -16.69 -3.23
C ARG A 128 1.98 -17.96 -2.68
N ILE A 129 1.90 -18.07 -1.37
CA ILE A 129 1.13 -19.12 -0.70
C ILE A 129 -0.36 -18.81 -0.82
N VAL A 130 -1.12 -19.75 -1.36
CA VAL A 130 -2.59 -19.67 -1.50
C VAL A 130 -3.33 -20.59 -0.52
N SER A 131 -2.62 -21.52 0.13
CA SER A 131 -3.16 -22.35 1.21
C SER A 131 -2.03 -22.81 2.11
N GLY A 132 -2.29 -22.87 3.42
CA GLY A 132 -1.30 -23.28 4.43
C GLY A 132 -0.53 -22.12 5.06
N LEU A 133 -1.02 -20.88 4.95
CA LEU A 133 -0.41 -19.70 5.61
C LEU A 133 -0.34 -19.85 7.14
N ASP A 134 -1.28 -20.58 7.73
CA ASP A 134 -1.32 -20.94 9.15
C ASP A 134 -0.11 -21.79 9.60
N LEU A 135 0.65 -22.38 8.66
CA LEU A 135 1.90 -23.07 8.95
C LEU A 135 3.05 -22.09 9.22
N LEU A 136 3.02 -20.86 8.69
CA LEU A 136 4.13 -19.91 8.78
C LEU A 136 4.50 -19.56 10.23
N PRO A 137 3.56 -19.24 11.14
CA PRO A 137 3.89 -18.99 12.55
C PRO A 137 4.56 -20.19 13.24
N HIS A 138 4.22 -21.42 12.83
CA HIS A 138 4.82 -22.63 13.38
C HIS A 138 6.27 -22.84 12.91
N ILE A 139 6.58 -22.45 11.66
CA ILE A 139 7.93 -22.47 11.12
C ILE A 139 8.75 -21.33 11.76
N GLU A 140 8.16 -20.15 11.89
CA GLU A 140 8.76 -18.99 12.54
C GLU A 140 9.14 -19.27 14.00
N ALA A 141 8.28 -19.97 14.75
CA ALA A 141 8.51 -20.30 16.15
C ALA A 141 9.78 -21.15 16.42
N VAL A 142 10.33 -21.80 15.39
CA VAL A 142 11.59 -22.55 15.51
C VAL A 142 12.79 -21.78 14.94
N GLY A 143 12.63 -20.57 14.44
CA GLY A 143 13.69 -19.70 13.95
C GLY A 143 14.34 -18.83 15.03
N SER A 144 15.39 -18.08 14.65
CA SER A 144 16.09 -17.13 15.52
C SER A 144 16.44 -15.84 14.76
N PRO A 145 16.73 -14.72 15.45
CA PRO A 145 17.18 -13.49 14.80
C PRO A 145 18.44 -13.67 13.94
N GLU A 146 19.35 -14.58 14.33
CA GLU A 146 20.55 -14.95 13.59
C GLU A 146 20.24 -15.90 12.40
N GLY A 147 18.99 -16.30 12.26
CA GLY A 147 18.51 -17.19 11.21
C GLY A 147 18.65 -18.68 11.54
N GLN A 148 19.13 -19.05 12.72
CA GLN A 148 19.33 -20.44 13.11
C GLN A 148 18.00 -21.11 13.45
N THR A 149 17.86 -22.40 13.11
CA THR A 149 16.64 -23.16 13.42
C THR A 149 16.87 -24.09 14.61
N SER A 150 16.02 -24.00 15.63
CA SER A 150 16.04 -24.90 16.81
C SER A 150 15.55 -26.32 16.50
N ALA A 151 14.86 -26.51 15.37
CA ALA A 151 14.41 -27.80 14.88
C ALA A 151 14.48 -27.88 13.34
N PRO A 152 14.76 -29.07 12.76
CA PRO A 152 14.84 -29.21 11.30
C PRO A 152 13.48 -29.02 10.63
N ILE A 153 13.44 -28.18 9.59
CA ILE A 153 12.26 -27.97 8.76
C ILE A 153 12.51 -28.60 7.39
N VAL A 154 11.85 -29.74 7.11
CA VAL A 154 12.12 -30.57 5.93
C VAL A 154 10.94 -30.57 4.97
N VAL A 155 11.21 -30.39 3.68
CA VAL A 155 10.26 -30.60 2.58
C VAL A 155 10.11 -32.10 2.35
N VAL A 156 9.06 -32.71 2.92
CA VAL A 156 8.87 -34.17 2.86
C VAL A 156 8.44 -34.64 1.47
N ASP A 157 7.65 -33.84 0.77
CA ASP A 157 7.23 -34.09 -0.60
C ASP A 157 6.92 -32.75 -1.30
N SER A 158 7.08 -32.71 -2.61
CA SER A 158 6.79 -31.55 -3.45
C SER A 158 6.34 -31.99 -4.84
N GLY A 159 5.56 -31.14 -5.52
CA GLY A 159 5.04 -31.43 -6.85
C GLY A 159 4.07 -30.37 -7.36
N GLN A 160 3.54 -30.58 -8.56
CA GLN A 160 2.57 -29.67 -9.20
C GLN A 160 1.14 -30.21 -9.04
N ILE A 161 0.20 -29.33 -8.66
CA ILE A 161 -1.23 -29.65 -8.58
C ILE A 161 -1.86 -29.40 -9.95
N GLY A 162 -2.61 -30.39 -10.47
CA GLY A 162 -3.37 -30.23 -11.72
C GLY A 162 -2.58 -30.41 -13.04
N GLY A 163 -1.29 -30.78 -13.00
CA GLY A 163 -0.50 -31.08 -14.20
C GLY A 163 -0.90 -32.40 -14.90
N PRO A 164 -0.51 -32.61 -16.16
CA PRO A 164 -0.67 -33.90 -16.82
C PRO A 164 0.02 -34.97 -15.98
N LYS A 165 -0.71 -36.04 -15.65
CA LYS A 165 -0.18 -37.18 -14.90
C LYS A 165 1.06 -37.71 -15.61
N ALA A 166 2.24 -37.46 -15.03
CA ALA A 166 3.45 -38.15 -15.41
C ALA A 166 3.22 -39.65 -15.17
N ASP A 167 3.44 -40.44 -16.22
CA ASP A 167 3.37 -41.90 -16.20
C ASP A 167 4.25 -42.47 -15.09
N ARG A 168 3.64 -42.87 -13.97
CA ARG A 168 4.25 -43.81 -13.03
C ARG A 168 3.99 -45.22 -13.56
N ARG A 169 4.91 -45.73 -14.39
CA ARG A 169 5.12 -47.17 -14.52
C ARG A 169 5.97 -47.66 -13.36
N SER A 170 5.52 -48.77 -12.77
CA SER A 170 6.10 -49.57 -11.67
C SER A 170 6.10 -48.87 -10.30
N SER A 171 5.64 -49.47 -9.19
CA SER A 171 5.46 -50.87 -8.83
C SER A 171 4.43 -50.98 -7.67
N GLY A 172 3.82 -52.15 -7.51
CA GLY A 172 3.17 -52.55 -6.26
C GLY A 172 1.65 -52.63 -6.30
N ALA A 173 1.14 -53.83 -6.56
CA ALA A 173 -0.26 -54.21 -6.44
C ALA A 173 -0.82 -53.97 -5.04
N LEU A 174 -2.12 -53.62 -4.96
CA LEU A 174 -3.07 -54.33 -4.09
C LEU A 174 -4.51 -53.96 -4.47
N SER A 175 -5.24 -55.03 -4.77
CA SER A 175 -6.68 -55.18 -4.99
C SER A 175 -7.53 -54.61 -3.84
N ALA A 176 -8.68 -53.99 -4.16
CA ALA A 176 -10.00 -54.56 -3.81
C ALA A 176 -11.18 -53.70 -4.31
N SER A 177 -12.10 -54.42 -4.98
CA SER A 177 -13.56 -54.25 -5.15
C SER A 177 -14.27 -52.91 -4.93
N GLY A 178 -15.22 -52.60 -5.81
CA GLY A 178 -16.34 -51.73 -5.44
C GLY A 178 -17.16 -51.19 -6.59
N SER A 179 -17.71 -52.06 -7.43
CA SER A 179 -18.73 -51.72 -8.43
C SER A 179 -19.92 -51.02 -7.74
N GLY A 180 -20.12 -49.72 -7.97
CA GLY A 180 -21.28 -49.04 -7.38
C GLY A 180 -21.46 -47.54 -7.60
N PHE A 181 -20.83 -46.89 -8.59
CA PHE A 181 -21.07 -45.44 -8.79
C PHE A 181 -20.95 -44.93 -10.23
N LYS A 182 -21.01 -45.84 -11.23
CA LYS A 182 -20.91 -45.48 -12.66
C LYS A 182 -22.25 -45.30 -13.38
N LYS A 183 -23.38 -45.35 -12.65
CA LYS A 183 -24.74 -45.24 -13.23
C LYS A 183 -25.52 -43.96 -12.86
N MET A 184 -24.93 -43.02 -12.11
CA MET A 184 -25.60 -41.78 -11.70
C MET A 184 -25.08 -40.51 -12.41
N ILE A 185 -23.95 -40.57 -13.13
CA ILE A 185 -23.32 -39.41 -13.78
C ILE A 185 -23.47 -39.43 -15.31
N SER A 186 -24.65 -39.82 -15.84
CA SER A 186 -24.96 -39.67 -17.28
C SER A 186 -26.20 -38.83 -17.58
N ARG A 187 -26.70 -38.05 -16.61
CA ARG A 187 -27.90 -37.20 -16.80
C ARG A 187 -27.71 -35.70 -16.67
N PHE A 188 -26.49 -35.20 -16.46
CA PHE A 188 -26.19 -33.76 -16.41
C PHE A 188 -25.25 -33.28 -17.53
N ALA A 189 -25.05 -34.08 -18.58
CA ALA A 189 -24.40 -33.66 -19.82
C ALA A 189 -25.45 -33.13 -20.81
N ARG A 190 -26.09 -32.00 -20.48
CA ARG A 190 -26.82 -31.15 -21.43
C ARG A 190 -27.21 -29.84 -20.75
N ASN A 191 -26.29 -28.89 -20.74
CA ASN A 191 -26.62 -27.50 -21.06
C ASN A 191 -25.34 -26.79 -21.49
N LYS A 192 -25.29 -26.44 -22.77
CA LYS A 192 -24.35 -25.47 -23.32
C LYS A 192 -24.71 -24.12 -22.71
N SER A 193 -23.86 -23.55 -21.86
CA SER A 193 -23.82 -22.10 -21.65
C SER A 193 -22.50 -21.58 -22.20
N SER A 194 -22.63 -20.50 -22.96
CA SER A 194 -21.64 -19.76 -23.74
C SER A 194 -20.25 -19.65 -23.11
N LYS A 195 -19.23 -19.82 -23.95
CA LYS A 195 -17.84 -19.46 -23.69
C LYS A 195 -17.78 -18.01 -23.15
N PRO A 196 -17.01 -17.72 -22.08
CA PRO A 196 -16.67 -16.34 -21.76
C PRO A 196 -15.83 -15.80 -22.91
N THR A 197 -16.22 -14.65 -23.41
CA THR A 197 -15.51 -13.86 -24.41
C THR A 197 -14.08 -13.58 -23.94
N LYS A 198 -13.12 -13.81 -24.83
CA LYS A 198 -11.75 -13.30 -24.70
C LYS A 198 -11.82 -11.78 -24.66
N GLU A 199 -11.54 -11.19 -23.50
CA GLU A 199 -11.06 -9.81 -23.24
C GLU A 199 -11.62 -9.35 -21.90
N PHE A 200 -10.84 -9.54 -20.83
CA PHE A 200 -10.70 -8.69 -19.64
C PHE A 200 -9.81 -9.48 -18.66
N VAL A 201 -8.49 -9.34 -18.81
CA VAL A 201 -7.55 -9.70 -17.75
C VAL A 201 -7.51 -8.52 -16.81
N GLY A 202 -7.64 -8.80 -15.50
CA GLY A 202 -7.89 -7.87 -14.40
C GLY A 202 -7.03 -6.61 -14.42
N LYS A 203 -7.53 -5.55 -15.06
CA LYS A 203 -6.97 -4.20 -14.99
C LYS A 203 -7.82 -3.37 -14.07
N ARG A 204 -7.19 -2.40 -13.39
CA ARG A 204 -7.94 -1.34 -12.73
C ARG A 204 -8.74 -0.57 -13.78
N THR A 205 -10.01 -0.32 -13.48
CA THR A 205 -10.90 0.42 -14.37
C THR A 205 -11.54 1.56 -13.61
N ARG A 206 -11.93 2.62 -14.32
CA ARG A 206 -12.61 3.76 -13.73
C ARG A 206 -14.04 3.82 -14.18
N VAL A 207 -14.94 4.03 -13.23
CA VAL A 207 -16.38 4.16 -13.48
C VAL A 207 -16.92 5.38 -12.73
N PHE A 208 -18.09 5.87 -13.11
CA PHE A 208 -18.71 7.02 -12.46
C PHE A 208 -20.19 6.81 -12.20
N PHE A 209 -20.70 7.50 -11.19
CA PHE A 209 -22.11 7.72 -10.90
C PHE A 209 -22.42 9.21 -10.90
N ASP A 210 -23.39 9.63 -11.70
CA ASP A 210 -24.05 10.92 -11.56
C ASP A 210 -25.20 10.76 -10.56
N ILE A 211 -25.11 11.44 -9.42
CA ILE A 211 -26.06 11.33 -8.31
C ILE A 211 -27.12 12.42 -8.42
N ALA A 212 -28.37 12.05 -8.16
CA ALA A 212 -29.45 12.98 -7.91
C ALA A 212 -29.98 12.81 -6.48
N ILE A 213 -30.30 13.93 -5.82
CA ILE A 213 -30.92 13.98 -4.50
C ILE A 213 -32.29 14.65 -4.69
N ASP A 214 -33.35 13.95 -4.30
CA ASP A 214 -34.75 14.36 -4.50
C ASP A 214 -35.08 14.75 -5.95
N GLY A 215 -34.46 14.02 -6.89
CA GLY A 215 -34.62 14.24 -8.33
C GLY A 215 -33.79 15.39 -8.92
N ALA A 216 -33.10 16.19 -8.09
CA ALA A 216 -32.17 17.23 -8.56
C ALA A 216 -30.75 16.68 -8.72
N ALA A 217 -30.07 17.03 -9.81
CA ALA A 217 -28.67 16.65 -10.03
C ALA A 217 -27.79 17.21 -8.90
N ALA A 218 -27.05 16.33 -8.23
CA ALA A 218 -26.25 16.65 -7.05
C ALA A 218 -24.74 16.64 -7.31
N GLY A 219 -24.27 15.86 -8.29
CA GLY A 219 -22.87 15.81 -8.70
C GLY A 219 -22.45 14.44 -9.23
N ARG A 220 -21.13 14.26 -9.43
CA ARG A 220 -20.53 13.02 -9.91
C ARG A 220 -19.59 12.42 -8.86
N VAL A 221 -19.66 11.11 -8.69
CA VAL A 221 -18.67 10.30 -7.96
C VAL A 221 -17.95 9.42 -8.96
N GLU A 222 -16.61 9.44 -8.94
CA GLU A 222 -15.78 8.55 -9.76
C GLU A 222 -15.11 7.52 -8.87
N PHE A 223 -15.00 6.28 -9.36
CA PHE A 223 -14.44 5.15 -8.64
C PHE A 223 -13.30 4.53 -9.45
N GLU A 224 -12.27 4.06 -8.74
CA GLU A 224 -11.33 3.09 -9.25
C GLU A 224 -11.75 1.70 -8.78
N LEU A 225 -11.88 0.76 -9.70
CA LEU A 225 -12.17 -0.64 -9.41
C LEU A 225 -10.87 -1.43 -9.47
N PHE A 226 -10.61 -2.22 -8.44
CA PHE A 226 -9.42 -3.06 -8.29
C PHE A 226 -9.60 -4.38 -9.04
N GLY A 227 -9.77 -4.30 -10.36
CA GLY A 227 -9.94 -5.49 -11.21
C GLY A 227 -8.72 -6.40 -11.25
N ASP A 228 -7.55 -5.88 -10.90
CA ASP A 228 -6.30 -6.62 -10.66
C ASP A 228 -6.37 -7.49 -9.39
N THR A 229 -7.00 -6.99 -8.33
CA THR A 229 -7.15 -7.70 -7.05
C THR A 229 -8.41 -8.57 -7.04
N CYS A 230 -9.57 -7.99 -7.33
CA CYS A 230 -10.90 -8.61 -7.28
C CYS A 230 -11.56 -8.64 -8.68
N PRO A 231 -11.02 -9.39 -9.67
CA PRO A 231 -11.46 -9.32 -11.07
C PRO A 231 -12.94 -9.62 -11.28
N LYS A 232 -13.50 -10.65 -10.63
CA LYS A 232 -14.93 -10.98 -10.79
C LYS A 232 -15.83 -9.94 -10.18
N THR A 233 -15.45 -9.44 -9.00
CA THR A 233 -16.22 -8.46 -8.23
C THR A 233 -16.21 -7.10 -8.92
N ALA A 234 -15.04 -6.64 -9.34
CA ALA A 234 -14.86 -5.43 -10.14
C ALA A 234 -15.58 -5.52 -11.49
N GLU A 235 -15.49 -6.65 -12.20
CA GLU A 235 -16.20 -6.85 -13.47
C GLU A 235 -17.72 -6.84 -13.28
N ASN A 236 -18.23 -7.42 -12.19
CA ASN A 236 -19.66 -7.36 -11.86
C ASN A 236 -20.12 -5.91 -11.68
N PHE A 237 -19.40 -5.13 -10.88
CA PHE A 237 -19.75 -3.73 -10.65
C PHE A 237 -19.61 -2.87 -11.91
N ARG A 238 -18.52 -3.03 -12.67
CA ARG A 238 -18.29 -2.33 -13.94
C ARG A 238 -19.42 -2.60 -14.94
N ALA A 239 -19.77 -3.86 -15.15
CA ALA A 239 -20.80 -4.24 -16.11
C ALA A 239 -22.20 -3.79 -15.69
N LEU A 240 -22.50 -3.78 -14.39
CA LEU A 240 -23.73 -3.17 -13.84
C LEU A 240 -23.71 -1.64 -13.94
N THR A 241 -22.54 -1.02 -13.95
CA THR A 241 -22.38 0.42 -14.17
C THR A 241 -22.58 0.80 -15.64
N THR A 242 -22.13 -0.03 -16.59
CA THR A 242 -22.32 0.25 -18.03
C THR A 242 -23.66 -0.23 -18.57
N GLY A 243 -24.31 -1.19 -17.90
CA GLY A 243 -25.57 -1.79 -18.36
C GLY A 243 -25.42 -2.71 -19.57
N GLU A 244 -24.19 -3.03 -19.97
CA GLU A 244 -23.89 -3.76 -21.22
C GLU A 244 -24.42 -5.20 -21.24
N ARG A 245 -24.76 -5.75 -20.07
CA ARG A 245 -25.24 -7.14 -19.92
C ARG A 245 -26.76 -7.29 -20.10
N GLY A 246 -27.49 -6.21 -20.36
CA GLY A 246 -28.91 -6.26 -20.71
C GLY A 246 -29.82 -6.61 -19.53
N LYS A 247 -30.60 -7.69 -19.64
CA LYS A 247 -31.54 -8.12 -18.59
C LYS A 247 -31.05 -9.38 -17.88
N GLY A 248 -31.22 -9.42 -16.57
CA GLY A 248 -30.90 -10.57 -15.72
C GLY A 248 -31.94 -11.69 -15.81
N LYS A 249 -31.70 -12.77 -15.09
CA LYS A 249 -32.61 -13.92 -15.00
C LYS A 249 -33.93 -13.57 -14.31
N LEU A 250 -33.96 -12.52 -13.48
CA LEU A 250 -35.18 -11.99 -12.88
C LEU A 250 -35.96 -11.06 -13.82
N GLY A 251 -35.50 -10.88 -15.07
CA GLY A 251 -36.14 -10.05 -16.09
C GLY A 251 -35.97 -8.54 -15.90
N LYS A 252 -35.26 -8.12 -14.84
CA LYS A 252 -34.89 -6.73 -14.56
C LYS A 252 -33.60 -6.34 -15.31
N PRO A 253 -33.41 -5.06 -15.66
CA PRO A 253 -32.14 -4.60 -16.23
C PRO A 253 -30.98 -4.83 -15.25
N LEU A 254 -29.86 -5.34 -15.76
CA LEU A 254 -28.59 -5.43 -15.03
C LEU A 254 -27.86 -4.09 -15.13
N HIS A 255 -28.41 -3.06 -14.46
CA HIS A 255 -27.92 -1.69 -14.58
C HIS A 255 -28.17 -0.88 -13.30
N TYR A 256 -27.18 -0.09 -12.85
CA TYR A 256 -27.32 0.76 -11.65
C TYR A 256 -28.12 2.04 -11.89
N LYS A 257 -28.25 2.52 -13.13
CA LYS A 257 -29.03 3.71 -13.45
C LYS A 257 -30.48 3.57 -12.98
N GLY A 258 -30.92 4.53 -12.18
CA GLY A 258 -32.24 4.57 -11.56
C GLY A 258 -32.35 3.81 -10.24
N SER A 259 -31.30 3.11 -9.79
CA SER A 259 -31.26 2.51 -8.45
C SER A 259 -30.90 3.54 -7.37
N SER A 260 -31.38 3.33 -6.15
CA SER A 260 -31.20 4.23 -5.02
C SER A 260 -30.20 3.70 -3.99
N PHE A 261 -29.62 4.63 -3.23
CA PHE A 261 -29.00 4.33 -1.96
C PHE A 261 -30.11 4.21 -0.93
N HIS A 262 -30.40 2.98 -0.53
CA HIS A 262 -31.56 2.64 0.31
C HIS A 262 -31.20 2.55 1.80
N ARG A 263 -29.90 2.53 2.13
CA ARG A 263 -29.43 2.52 3.51
C ARG A 263 -28.17 3.36 3.69
N ILE A 264 -28.20 4.40 4.53
CA ILE A 264 -27.05 5.27 4.80
C ILE A 264 -26.90 5.45 6.31
N ILE A 265 -25.73 5.08 6.84
CA ILE A 265 -25.39 5.23 8.25
C ILE A 265 -24.17 6.14 8.37
N PRO A 266 -24.31 7.32 9.00
CA PRO A 266 -23.19 8.21 9.24
C PRO A 266 -22.06 7.54 10.04
N GLN A 267 -20.83 7.89 9.71
CA GLN A 267 -19.58 7.31 10.22
C GLN A 267 -19.49 5.80 10.04
N PHE A 268 -20.12 5.30 8.98
CA PHE A 268 -20.06 3.89 8.62
C PHE A 268 -20.06 3.71 7.11
N MET A 269 -21.23 3.85 6.45
CA MET A 269 -21.33 3.55 5.03
C MET A 269 -22.62 4.07 4.35
N CYS A 270 -22.54 4.21 3.02
CA CYS A 270 -23.65 4.43 2.11
C CYS A 270 -23.89 3.18 1.24
N GLN A 271 -24.99 2.46 1.45
CA GLN A 271 -25.34 1.23 0.74
C GLN A 271 -26.37 1.47 -0.37
N GLY A 272 -26.09 0.89 -1.53
CA GLY A 272 -26.93 0.94 -2.71
C GLY A 272 -26.84 -0.34 -3.54
N GLY A 273 -27.26 -0.26 -4.80
CA GLY A 273 -27.10 -1.36 -5.76
C GLY A 273 -28.16 -2.46 -5.71
N ASP A 274 -29.29 -2.24 -5.03
CA ASP A 274 -30.48 -3.07 -5.24
C ASP A 274 -31.19 -2.64 -6.53
N ILE A 275 -30.80 -3.26 -7.64
CA ILE A 275 -31.31 -2.99 -8.98
C ILE A 275 -32.67 -3.64 -9.27
N THR A 276 -33.25 -4.35 -8.30
CA THR A 276 -34.46 -5.15 -8.54
C THR A 276 -35.67 -4.68 -7.72
N ALA A 277 -35.52 -4.54 -6.40
CA ALA A 277 -36.58 -4.12 -5.48
C ALA A 277 -36.39 -2.66 -5.04
N GLY A 278 -35.14 -2.20 -4.93
CA GLY A 278 -34.79 -0.82 -4.57
C GLY A 278 -34.91 -0.52 -3.08
N ASP A 279 -35.13 -1.53 -2.24
CA ASP A 279 -35.34 -1.42 -0.80
C ASP A 279 -34.31 -2.21 0.03
N GLY A 280 -33.32 -2.83 -0.63
CA GLY A 280 -32.25 -3.61 -0.02
C GLY A 280 -32.57 -5.10 0.12
N THR A 281 -33.78 -5.54 -0.23
CA THR A 281 -34.16 -6.97 -0.23
C THR A 281 -33.80 -7.70 -1.52
N GLY A 282 -33.46 -6.95 -2.57
CA GLY A 282 -33.21 -7.46 -3.90
C GLY A 282 -31.73 -7.54 -4.30
N GLY A 283 -31.49 -7.58 -5.61
CA GLY A 283 -30.18 -7.57 -6.23
C GLY A 283 -29.96 -8.77 -7.15
N GLU A 284 -29.17 -8.56 -8.20
CA GLU A 284 -28.80 -9.62 -9.14
C GLU A 284 -27.43 -9.33 -9.75
N SER A 285 -26.50 -10.29 -9.68
CA SER A 285 -25.19 -10.16 -10.33
C SER A 285 -25.25 -10.47 -11.82
N ILE A 286 -24.22 -10.07 -12.56
CA ILE A 286 -24.09 -10.44 -13.98
C ILE A 286 -23.88 -11.93 -14.21
N TYR A 287 -23.54 -12.68 -13.16
CA TYR A 287 -23.30 -14.13 -13.19
C TYR A 287 -24.54 -14.95 -12.79
N GLY A 288 -25.63 -14.28 -12.38
CA GLY A 288 -26.83 -14.88 -11.81
C GLY A 288 -27.19 -14.25 -10.46
N ARG A 289 -27.97 -14.96 -9.62
CA ARG A 289 -28.45 -14.37 -8.36
C ARG A 289 -27.29 -14.00 -7.40
N PHE A 290 -26.34 -14.91 -7.21
CA PHE A 290 -25.20 -14.73 -6.32
C PHE A 290 -23.89 -15.20 -6.95
N PHE A 291 -22.76 -14.68 -6.45
CA PHE A 291 -21.42 -15.18 -6.75
C PHE A 291 -20.52 -15.21 -5.49
N PRO A 292 -19.45 -16.04 -5.47
CA PRO A 292 -18.55 -16.18 -4.31
C PRO A 292 -17.79 -14.91 -3.95
N ASP A 293 -17.36 -14.80 -2.68
CA ASP A 293 -16.35 -13.81 -2.26
C ASP A 293 -15.00 -14.13 -2.92
N GLU A 294 -14.22 -13.09 -3.23
CA GLU A 294 -13.04 -13.23 -4.08
C GLU A 294 -11.74 -13.23 -3.27
N ASN A 295 -11.33 -12.08 -2.74
CA ASN A 295 -10.27 -12.00 -1.74
C ASN A 295 -10.67 -11.04 -0.61
N PHE A 296 -9.95 -11.15 0.50
CA PHE A 296 -10.05 -10.27 1.66
C PHE A 296 -8.70 -9.62 1.96
N THR A 297 -7.85 -9.47 0.94
CA THR A 297 -6.51 -8.87 1.09
C THR A 297 -6.60 -7.37 1.30
N LEU A 298 -7.66 -6.75 0.78
CA LEU A 298 -7.99 -5.35 0.99
C LEU A 298 -8.91 -5.23 2.20
N LEU A 299 -8.49 -4.41 3.17
CA LEU A 299 -9.18 -4.20 4.44
C LEU A 299 -10.10 -2.98 4.36
N HIS A 300 -11.07 -2.89 5.27
CA HIS A 300 -11.91 -1.70 5.47
C HIS A 300 -11.22 -0.72 6.42
N ASP A 301 -9.97 -0.38 6.14
CA ASP A 301 -9.09 0.40 7.02
C ASP A 301 -9.28 1.92 6.91
N GLN A 302 -10.01 2.38 5.90
CA GLN A 302 -10.17 3.80 5.59
C GLN A 302 -11.57 4.11 5.01
N PRO A 303 -12.02 5.38 5.08
CA PRO A 303 -13.24 5.79 4.41
C PRO A 303 -13.11 5.74 2.89
N TYR A 304 -14.25 5.77 2.22
CA TYR A 304 -14.43 5.85 0.76
C TYR A 304 -13.94 4.64 -0.03
N LEU A 305 -13.86 3.48 0.62
CA LEU A 305 -13.69 2.18 -0.03
C LEU A 305 -15.02 1.67 -0.58
N LEU A 306 -14.96 1.03 -1.73
CA LEU A 306 -16.09 0.36 -2.36
C LEU A 306 -16.04 -1.14 -2.05
N SER A 307 -17.08 -1.66 -1.42
CA SER A 307 -17.13 -3.04 -0.94
C SER A 307 -18.48 -3.70 -1.19
N MET A 308 -18.48 -5.02 -1.36
CA MET A 308 -19.69 -5.77 -1.70
C MET A 308 -20.56 -6.03 -0.48
N ALA A 309 -21.83 -5.66 -0.59
CA ALA A 309 -22.84 -6.08 0.37
C ALA A 309 -23.23 -7.54 0.07
N ASN A 310 -23.26 -8.36 1.11
CA ASN A 310 -23.69 -9.75 1.04
C ASN A 310 -24.51 -10.12 2.29
N GLY A 311 -25.25 -11.23 2.20
CA GLY A 311 -26.02 -11.82 3.29
C GLY A 311 -25.30 -12.97 4.00
N GLY A 312 -23.97 -13.00 3.93
CA GLY A 312 -23.12 -14.11 4.38
C GLY A 312 -22.22 -14.67 3.27
N PRO A 313 -21.33 -15.64 3.60
CA PRO A 313 -20.29 -16.10 2.70
C PRO A 313 -20.83 -16.58 1.34
N GLY A 314 -20.26 -16.02 0.27
CA GLY A 314 -20.53 -16.37 -1.11
C GLY A 314 -21.89 -15.91 -1.66
N THR A 315 -22.47 -14.87 -1.06
CA THR A 315 -23.77 -14.32 -1.46
C THR A 315 -23.69 -12.92 -2.09
N ASN A 316 -22.54 -12.57 -2.69
CA ASN A 316 -22.39 -11.29 -3.39
C ASN A 316 -23.37 -11.21 -4.57
N SER A 317 -23.97 -10.02 -4.78
CA SER A 317 -24.98 -9.79 -5.81
C SER A 317 -24.70 -8.50 -6.60
N SER A 318 -25.66 -7.58 -6.71
CA SER A 318 -25.44 -6.22 -7.22
C SER A 318 -25.26 -5.19 -6.11
N GLN A 319 -25.64 -5.52 -4.87
CA GLN A 319 -25.58 -4.58 -3.76
C GLN A 319 -24.14 -4.31 -3.32
N PHE A 320 -23.86 -3.05 -3.00
CA PHE A 320 -22.53 -2.58 -2.57
C PHE A 320 -22.70 -1.49 -1.52
N PHE A 321 -21.62 -1.15 -0.84
CA PHE A 321 -21.54 0.03 0.01
C PHE A 321 -20.23 0.79 -0.20
N ILE A 322 -20.30 2.09 0.08
CA ILE A 322 -19.15 2.99 0.14
C ILE A 322 -18.90 3.28 1.62
N THR A 323 -17.71 2.98 2.15
CA THR A 323 -17.38 3.31 3.54
C THR A 323 -17.29 4.83 3.72
N THR A 324 -17.65 5.35 4.89
CA THR A 324 -17.43 6.76 5.28
C THR A 324 -16.57 6.91 6.52
N ALA A 325 -16.19 5.78 7.12
CA ALA A 325 -15.18 5.63 8.17
C ALA A 325 -14.52 4.24 8.06
N PRO A 326 -13.38 3.99 8.72
CA PRO A 326 -12.83 2.65 8.89
C PRO A 326 -13.85 1.70 9.53
N ALA A 327 -13.91 0.45 9.06
CA ALA A 327 -14.89 -0.55 9.45
C ALA A 327 -14.28 -1.97 9.47
N ASP A 328 -13.19 -2.14 10.22
CA ASP A 328 -12.40 -3.38 10.36
C ASP A 328 -13.24 -4.63 10.73
N TRP A 329 -14.36 -4.46 11.44
CA TRP A 329 -15.27 -5.57 11.77
C TRP A 329 -15.93 -6.23 10.54
N LEU A 330 -15.82 -5.61 9.35
CA LEU A 330 -16.25 -6.15 8.05
C LEU A 330 -15.17 -6.99 7.36
N ASP A 331 -13.93 -6.95 7.82
CA ASP A 331 -12.82 -7.68 7.23
C ASP A 331 -13.03 -9.20 7.32
N GLY A 332 -12.65 -9.90 6.25
CA GLY A 332 -12.91 -11.32 6.09
C GLY A 332 -14.39 -11.68 5.84
N LYS A 333 -15.29 -10.69 5.76
CA LYS A 333 -16.73 -10.91 5.51
C LYS A 333 -17.23 -10.23 4.25
N HIS A 334 -16.70 -9.06 3.91
CA HIS A 334 -17.06 -8.29 2.72
C HIS A 334 -15.83 -8.05 1.85
N THR A 335 -15.98 -8.20 0.53
CA THR A 335 -14.88 -7.99 -0.42
C THR A 335 -14.78 -6.52 -0.78
N VAL A 336 -13.70 -5.85 -0.38
CA VAL A 336 -13.31 -4.54 -0.92
C VAL A 336 -12.82 -4.73 -2.35
N PHE A 337 -13.35 -3.95 -3.29
CA PHE A 337 -13.06 -4.11 -4.72
C PHE A 337 -12.89 -2.79 -5.47
N GLY A 338 -12.86 -1.66 -4.77
CA GLY A 338 -12.56 -0.36 -5.36
C GLY A 338 -12.46 0.74 -4.31
N LYS A 339 -12.29 1.97 -4.78
CA LYS A 339 -12.32 3.19 -3.95
C LYS A 339 -12.89 4.37 -4.73
N VAL A 340 -13.40 5.36 -4.01
CA VAL A 340 -13.75 6.67 -4.60
C VAL A 340 -12.48 7.41 -4.97
N LEU A 341 -12.43 7.97 -6.19
CA LEU A 341 -11.36 8.85 -6.67
C LEU A 341 -11.74 10.33 -6.53
N THR A 342 -12.96 10.69 -6.93
CA THR A 342 -13.46 12.06 -6.88
C THR A 342 -14.92 12.08 -6.45
N GLY A 343 -15.40 13.23 -5.94
CA GLY A 343 -16.77 13.36 -5.44
C GLY A 343 -16.93 12.98 -3.96
N ILE A 344 -15.85 13.00 -3.19
CA ILE A 344 -15.87 12.72 -1.73
C ILE A 344 -16.85 13.65 -1.00
N GLU A 345 -16.86 14.94 -1.31
CA GLU A 345 -17.81 15.90 -0.73
C GLU A 345 -19.27 15.53 -1.01
N LEU A 346 -19.55 14.93 -2.18
CA LEU A 346 -20.88 14.43 -2.52
C LEU A 346 -21.23 13.17 -1.71
N VAL A 347 -20.26 12.27 -1.49
CA VAL A 347 -20.45 11.10 -0.60
C VAL A 347 -20.72 11.56 0.83
N GLN A 348 -20.00 12.56 1.35
CA GLN A 348 -20.25 13.17 2.66
C GLN A 348 -21.63 13.84 2.73
N ARG A 349 -22.05 14.50 1.64
CA ARG A 349 -23.40 15.07 1.54
C ARG A 349 -24.47 13.98 1.56
N MET A 350 -24.27 12.87 0.84
CA MET A 350 -25.16 11.71 0.90
C MET A 350 -25.21 11.13 2.32
N GLU A 351 -24.05 11.00 2.96
CA GLU A 351 -23.92 10.54 4.35
C GLU A 351 -24.74 11.38 5.32
N SER A 352 -24.73 12.71 5.17
CA SER A 352 -25.50 13.64 6.02
C SER A 352 -27.02 13.47 5.93
N LEU A 353 -27.51 12.75 4.91
CA LEU A 353 -28.93 12.40 4.77
C LEU A 353 -29.27 11.10 5.51
N GLY A 354 -28.30 10.32 5.97
CA GLY A 354 -28.51 9.09 6.72
C GLY A 354 -28.78 9.30 8.21
N ASN A 355 -29.16 8.21 8.89
CA ASN A 355 -29.26 8.16 10.35
C ASN A 355 -28.72 6.85 10.92
N ALA A 356 -28.74 6.70 12.25
CA ALA A 356 -28.19 5.52 12.93
C ALA A 356 -28.88 4.21 12.55
N GLU A 357 -30.19 4.26 12.23
CA GLU A 357 -30.97 3.11 11.78
C GLU A 357 -30.73 2.78 10.29
N GLY A 358 -30.05 3.65 9.56
CA GLY A 358 -29.78 3.54 8.14
C GLY A 358 -30.87 4.13 7.25
N THR A 359 -31.87 4.80 7.80
CA THR A 359 -32.92 5.47 7.01
C THR A 359 -32.34 6.69 6.32
N VAL A 360 -32.74 6.91 5.07
CA VAL A 360 -32.27 8.04 4.25
C VAL A 360 -33.33 9.13 4.21
N ALA A 361 -32.94 10.36 4.56
CA ALA A 361 -33.73 11.56 4.40
C ALA A 361 -33.75 11.96 2.92
N GLY A 362 -34.92 11.81 2.28
CA GLY A 362 -35.08 12.05 0.85
C GLY A 362 -34.69 10.84 0.00
N VAL A 363 -34.56 11.06 -1.31
CA VAL A 363 -34.27 10.01 -2.29
C VAL A 363 -32.94 10.28 -2.97
N VAL A 364 -31.93 9.46 -2.67
CA VAL A 364 -30.61 9.50 -3.31
C VAL A 364 -30.58 8.44 -4.41
N THR A 365 -30.50 8.86 -5.68
CA THR A 365 -30.59 7.97 -6.85
C THR A 365 -29.36 8.14 -7.75
N ILE A 366 -28.92 7.03 -8.35
CA ILE A 366 -27.94 7.04 -9.44
C ILE A 366 -28.66 7.47 -10.72
N ALA A 367 -28.57 8.75 -11.08
CA ALA A 367 -29.26 9.34 -12.22
C ALA A 367 -28.65 8.90 -13.56
N ASP A 368 -27.32 8.76 -13.60
CA ASP A 368 -26.60 8.15 -14.72
C ASP A 368 -25.33 7.45 -14.24
N CYS A 369 -24.82 6.52 -15.03
CA CYS A 369 -23.60 5.80 -14.68
C CYS A 369 -22.89 5.24 -15.93
N GLY A 370 -21.58 5.06 -15.85
CA GLY A 370 -20.81 4.52 -16.96
C GLY A 370 -19.33 4.30 -16.66
N GLN A 371 -18.61 3.77 -17.65
CA GLN A 371 -17.16 3.55 -17.56
C GLN A 371 -16.40 4.71 -18.22
N LEU A 372 -15.34 5.17 -17.56
CA LEU A 372 -14.41 6.16 -18.11
C LEU A 372 -13.36 5.45 -18.97
N VAL A 373 -13.04 6.01 -20.14
CA VAL A 373 -11.99 5.51 -21.04
C VAL A 373 -10.76 6.42 -20.93
N ASP A 374 -9.59 5.81 -20.71
CA ASP A 374 -8.32 6.53 -20.74
C ASP A 374 -8.03 7.05 -22.15
N ALA A 375 -7.69 8.33 -22.27
CA ALA A 375 -7.42 8.98 -23.55
C ALA A 375 -6.13 8.42 -24.19
N GLY A 376 -6.24 7.39 -25.03
CA GLY A 376 -5.06 6.79 -25.67
C GLY A 376 -5.28 5.60 -26.61
N ALA A 377 -6.22 5.66 -27.56
CA ALA A 377 -6.17 4.92 -28.84
C ALA A 377 -7.36 5.31 -29.75
N GLY A 378 -7.13 6.13 -30.77
CA GLY A 378 -8.12 6.43 -31.82
C GLY A 378 -8.12 5.41 -32.97
N PRO A 379 -9.16 5.43 -33.83
CA PRO A 379 -8.98 6.13 -35.12
C PRO A 379 -10.18 7.02 -35.54
N ALA A 380 -9.89 7.93 -36.49
CA ALA A 380 -10.73 9.01 -36.99
C ALA A 380 -11.79 8.59 -38.04
N ASN A 381 -13.01 9.16 -37.95
CA ASN A 381 -13.72 9.92 -39.01
C ASN A 381 -15.20 10.26 -38.63
N SER A 382 -15.44 11.54 -38.30
CA SER A 382 -16.55 12.49 -38.67
C SER A 382 -18.06 12.14 -38.58
N PRO A 383 -19.00 13.13 -38.54
CA PRO A 383 -18.86 14.60 -38.46
C PRO A 383 -19.73 15.34 -37.40
N VAL A 384 -19.17 16.47 -36.94
CA VAL A 384 -19.70 17.85 -36.79
C VAL A 384 -21.17 18.11 -36.39
N GLY A 385 -21.32 18.93 -35.34
CA GLY A 385 -22.53 19.69 -35.02
C GLY A 385 -22.34 20.90 -34.09
N ALA A 386 -21.49 21.87 -34.48
CA ALA A 386 -21.59 23.35 -34.31
C ALA A 386 -21.89 24.04 -32.92
N PRO A 387 -21.53 25.35 -32.74
CA PRO A 387 -20.71 25.79 -31.59
C PRO A 387 -21.22 27.03 -30.78
N ARG A 388 -20.35 27.44 -29.80
CA ARG A 388 -20.06 28.78 -29.20
C ARG A 388 -20.76 29.18 -27.87
N PRO A 389 -20.22 30.15 -27.06
CA PRO A 389 -19.00 30.98 -27.22
C PRO A 389 -18.09 31.19 -25.97
N PRO A 390 -16.92 31.87 -26.11
CA PRO A 390 -15.98 32.14 -25.01
C PRO A 390 -15.98 33.58 -24.46
N ALA A 391 -15.48 33.69 -23.22
CA ALA A 391 -14.83 34.81 -22.51
C ALA A 391 -15.58 36.14 -22.27
N GLY A 392 -15.72 36.49 -20.99
CA GLY A 392 -16.01 37.84 -20.51
C GLY A 392 -15.42 38.04 -19.12
N ALA A 393 -14.38 38.86 -19.01
CA ALA A 393 -13.73 39.26 -17.77
C ALA A 393 -14.25 40.61 -17.26
N MET A 394 -14.11 40.82 -15.94
CA MET A 394 -14.08 42.07 -15.15
C MET A 394 -15.45 42.67 -14.72
N PRO A 395 -15.53 43.54 -13.67
CA PRO A 395 -14.54 43.95 -12.64
C PRO A 395 -15.09 43.99 -11.18
N VAL A 396 -14.21 44.08 -10.16
CA VAL A 396 -14.48 44.79 -8.88
C VAL A 396 -13.14 45.26 -8.26
N PRO A 397 -13.11 46.34 -7.46
CA PRO A 397 -12.24 47.49 -7.70
C PRO A 397 -11.12 47.69 -6.67
N SER A 398 -10.11 48.43 -7.10
CA SER A 398 -8.99 48.98 -6.34
C SER A 398 -9.39 50.16 -5.45
N GLN A 399 -9.04 50.13 -4.16
CA GLN A 399 -8.59 51.25 -3.32
C GLN A 399 -7.69 50.59 -2.25
N TYR A 400 -6.40 50.89 -2.05
CA TYR A 400 -5.74 52.18 -1.88
C TYR A 400 -4.28 52.12 -2.37
N ALA A 401 -3.80 53.26 -2.86
CA ALA A 401 -2.46 53.47 -3.36
C ALA A 401 -1.49 53.99 -2.28
N SER A 402 -0.22 53.57 -2.45
CA SER A 402 1.03 54.31 -2.30
C SER A 402 1.40 55.01 -0.99
N ALA A 403 2.55 54.59 -0.44
CA ALA A 403 3.63 55.52 -0.10
C ALA A 403 4.98 54.85 -0.39
N SER A 404 5.80 55.55 -1.18
CA SER A 404 7.10 55.15 -1.70
C SER A 404 8.26 55.47 -0.75
N ALA A 405 9.32 54.69 -0.93
CA ALA A 405 10.68 54.75 -0.38
C ALA A 405 11.32 56.14 -0.13
N ALA A 406 12.18 56.17 0.90
CA ALA A 406 13.40 56.98 0.98
C ALA A 406 14.51 56.14 1.63
N GLY A 407 15.71 56.19 1.05
CA GLY A 407 16.83 55.29 1.35
C GLY A 407 17.75 55.73 2.48
N GLY A 408 18.71 54.87 2.80
CA GLY A 408 19.76 55.12 3.79
C GLY A 408 20.69 53.92 3.92
N GLN A 409 21.99 54.16 3.75
CA GLN A 409 23.04 53.23 3.34
C GLN A 409 24.06 52.99 4.47
N TYR A 410 24.38 51.73 4.79
CA TYR A 410 25.60 51.24 5.49
C TYR A 410 25.71 49.74 5.12
N GLY A 411 26.80 49.10 4.69
CA GLY A 411 28.23 49.40 4.71
C GLY A 411 28.99 48.20 5.30
N GLY A 412 29.57 47.32 4.47
CA GLY A 412 30.82 46.58 4.79
C GLY A 412 30.78 45.09 5.23
N ALA A 413 31.09 44.20 4.26
CA ALA A 413 31.94 42.97 4.34
C ALA A 413 31.41 41.69 5.04
N PRO A 414 31.98 40.49 4.79
CA PRO A 414 31.46 39.57 3.77
C PRO A 414 31.12 38.15 4.30
N GLY A 415 30.20 37.48 3.61
CA GLY A 415 30.18 36.01 3.55
C GLY A 415 29.05 35.32 4.32
N THR A 416 27.82 35.41 3.81
CA THR A 416 26.87 34.30 3.90
C THR A 416 26.18 34.19 2.55
N GLY A 417 26.46 33.09 1.85
CA GLY A 417 25.85 32.81 0.55
C GLY A 417 24.34 32.66 0.72
N ASP A 418 23.59 33.38 -0.12
CA ASP A 418 22.16 33.19 -0.28
C ASP A 418 21.91 31.74 -0.76
N MET A 419 21.49 30.89 0.17
CA MET A 419 21.22 29.45 -0.01
C MET A 419 19.72 29.19 -0.23
N THR A 420 18.94 30.20 -0.59
CA THR A 420 17.51 30.03 -0.84
C THR A 420 17.29 29.17 -2.10
N GLY A 421 16.62 28.02 -1.95
CA GLY A 421 16.25 27.13 -3.08
C GLY A 421 17.10 25.88 -3.30
N LYS A 422 18.05 25.54 -2.41
CA LYS A 422 18.87 24.31 -2.52
C LYS A 422 18.56 23.33 -1.42
N ARG A 423 18.71 22.03 -1.72
CA ARG A 423 18.70 20.99 -0.69
C ARG A 423 19.89 21.16 0.25
N THR A 424 19.64 20.98 1.54
CA THR A 424 20.64 21.13 2.59
C THR A 424 20.59 19.96 3.55
N ASN A 425 21.75 19.53 4.03
CA ASN A 425 21.83 18.45 5.01
C ASN A 425 22.00 19.00 6.41
N VAL A 426 21.23 18.46 7.34
CA VAL A 426 21.33 18.78 8.77
C VAL A 426 21.41 17.49 9.57
N TYR A 427 21.86 17.58 10.82
CA TYR A 427 21.95 16.44 11.71
C TYR A 427 21.34 16.75 13.09
N MET A 428 20.94 15.70 13.78
CA MET A 428 20.57 15.69 15.18
C MET A 428 21.24 14.50 15.87
N ASP A 429 21.97 14.77 16.95
CA ASP A 429 22.49 13.74 17.84
C ASP A 429 21.43 13.45 18.92
N ILE A 430 20.85 12.26 18.90
CA ILE A 430 19.73 11.84 19.73
C ILE A 430 20.21 10.91 20.84
N SER A 431 19.84 11.23 22.09
CA SER A 431 19.99 10.34 23.24
C SER A 431 18.62 9.80 23.67
N ILE A 432 18.54 8.50 23.91
CA ILE A 432 17.33 7.79 24.39
C ILE A 432 17.61 7.30 25.81
N GLY A 433 16.87 7.82 26.78
CA GLY A 433 17.14 7.63 28.21
C GLY A 433 18.51 8.20 28.59
N ASN A 434 19.42 7.33 29.03
CA ASN A 434 20.80 7.68 29.37
C ASN A 434 21.82 7.08 28.39
N ALA A 435 21.36 6.61 27.21
CA ALA A 435 22.24 6.01 26.23
C ALA A 435 23.13 7.07 25.54
N PRO A 436 24.35 6.69 25.08
CA PRO A 436 25.20 7.57 24.29
C PRO A 436 24.44 8.15 23.07
N PRO A 437 24.64 9.44 22.75
CA PRO A 437 24.01 10.05 21.59
C PRO A 437 24.36 9.33 20.28
N ARG A 438 23.35 9.14 19.42
CA ARG A 438 23.51 8.62 18.06
C ARG A 438 22.94 9.61 17.05
N ARG A 439 23.58 9.69 15.90
CA ARG A 439 23.27 10.70 14.88
C ARG A 439 22.13 10.26 13.96
N VAL A 440 21.23 11.19 13.68
CA VAL A 440 20.26 11.15 12.58
C VAL A 440 20.58 12.29 11.63
N GLU A 441 20.70 11.99 10.33
CA GLU A 441 20.94 12.98 9.29
C GLU A 441 19.70 13.13 8.41
N PHE A 442 19.43 14.36 7.99
CA PHE A 442 18.28 14.73 7.18
C PHE A 442 18.73 15.48 5.94
N GLU A 443 18.11 15.19 4.80
CA GLU A 443 18.12 16.07 3.63
C GLU A 443 16.84 16.91 3.65
N LEU A 444 16.98 18.24 3.59
CA LEU A 444 15.86 19.18 3.52
C LEU A 444 15.59 19.58 2.06
N PHE A 445 14.32 19.60 1.67
CA PHE A 445 13.87 19.89 0.31
C PHE A 445 13.73 21.38 0.06
N GLY A 446 14.81 22.14 0.25
CA GLY A 446 14.82 23.59 0.04
C GLY A 446 14.53 24.02 -1.41
N ASP A 447 14.61 23.10 -2.37
CA ASP A 447 14.19 23.27 -3.77
C ASP A 447 12.66 23.23 -3.97
N VAL A 448 11.91 22.60 -3.06
CA VAL A 448 10.45 22.46 -3.13
C VAL A 448 9.73 23.33 -2.08
N THR A 449 10.26 23.35 -0.85
CA THR A 449 9.72 24.08 0.30
C THR A 449 10.83 24.95 0.92
N PRO A 450 11.32 26.00 0.24
CA PRO A 450 12.45 26.80 0.68
C PRO A 450 12.26 27.46 2.04
N LYS A 451 11.07 28.00 2.34
CA LYS A 451 10.82 28.67 3.63
C LYS A 451 10.75 27.67 4.78
N THR A 452 10.09 26.54 4.57
CA THR A 452 9.95 25.48 5.57
C THR A 452 11.30 24.83 5.86
N ALA A 453 12.08 24.54 4.81
CA ALA A 453 13.42 23.99 4.94
C ALA A 453 14.38 24.96 5.64
N GLU A 454 14.35 26.26 5.30
CA GLU A 454 15.19 27.28 5.93
C GLU A 454 14.84 27.47 7.41
N ASN A 455 13.54 27.38 7.78
CA ASN A 455 13.12 27.40 9.17
C ASN A 455 13.78 26.26 9.97
N PHE A 456 13.63 25.03 9.50
CA PHE A 456 14.20 23.87 10.18
C PHE A 456 15.73 23.92 10.24
N ARG A 457 16.39 24.29 9.14
CA ARG A 457 17.85 24.41 9.07
C ARG A 457 18.39 25.42 10.09
N ALA A 458 17.79 26.61 10.15
CA ALA A 458 18.21 27.66 11.07
C ALA A 458 17.92 27.28 12.54
N LEU A 459 16.85 26.54 12.80
CA LEU A 459 16.56 25.97 14.13
C LEU A 459 17.51 24.83 14.51
N CYS A 460 18.08 24.11 13.54
CA CYS A 460 19.17 23.16 13.80
C CYS A 460 20.48 23.87 14.17
N THR A 461 20.80 25.03 13.58
CA THR A 461 22.06 25.76 13.85
C THR A 461 21.98 26.73 15.03
N GLY A 462 20.78 27.20 15.37
CA GLY A 462 20.58 28.24 16.39
C GLY A 462 21.05 29.64 15.95
N GLU A 463 21.34 29.84 14.66
CA GLU A 463 22.00 31.06 14.17
C GLU A 463 21.13 32.34 14.28
N LYS A 464 19.81 32.18 14.42
CA LYS A 464 18.86 33.30 14.55
C LYS A 464 18.78 33.85 15.98
N GLY A 465 19.53 33.27 16.92
CA GLY A 465 19.65 33.79 18.28
C GLY A 465 18.40 33.50 19.12
N VAL A 466 17.86 34.53 19.77
CA VAL A 466 16.74 34.41 20.72
C VAL A 466 15.45 34.85 20.04
N GLY A 467 14.40 34.03 20.16
CA GLY A 467 13.08 34.29 19.60
C GLY A 467 12.30 35.36 20.38
N THR A 468 11.11 35.68 19.90
CA THR A 468 10.22 36.66 20.53
C THR A 468 9.71 36.21 21.90
N LEU A 469 9.69 34.90 22.15
CA LEU A 469 9.36 34.32 23.45
C LEU A 469 10.53 34.32 24.44
N GLY A 470 11.68 34.89 24.08
CA GLY A 470 12.86 34.98 24.95
C GLY A 470 13.64 33.67 25.09
N VAL A 471 13.29 32.64 24.32
CA VAL A 471 13.98 31.33 24.29
C VAL A 471 14.87 31.25 23.04
N PRO A 472 16.06 30.64 23.09
CA PRO A 472 16.87 30.40 21.90
C PRO A 472 16.11 29.65 20.81
N LEU A 473 16.15 30.13 19.57
CA LEU A 473 15.58 29.47 18.40
C LEU A 473 16.47 28.30 17.97
N HIS A 474 16.52 27.24 18.78
CA HIS A 474 17.47 26.14 18.63
C HIS A 474 16.89 24.82 19.14
N TYR A 475 16.98 23.75 18.35
CA TYR A 475 16.50 22.43 18.75
C TYR A 475 17.37 21.74 19.81
N LYS A 476 18.61 22.19 20.01
CA LYS A 476 19.51 21.61 21.01
C LYS A 476 18.91 21.69 22.42
N GLY A 477 18.78 20.53 23.05
CA GLY A 477 18.20 20.35 24.38
C GLY A 477 16.69 20.08 24.38
N SER A 478 16.01 20.19 23.24
CA SER A 478 14.59 19.85 23.12
C SER A 478 14.38 18.33 23.01
N SER A 479 13.15 17.87 23.26
CA SER A 479 12.79 16.45 23.27
C SER A 479 11.72 16.09 22.25
N PHE A 480 11.69 14.80 21.88
CA PHE A 480 10.53 14.20 21.25
C PHE A 480 9.49 13.91 22.33
N HIS A 481 8.44 14.72 22.37
CA HIS A 481 7.43 14.71 23.43
C HIS A 481 6.23 13.84 23.09
N ARG A 482 6.06 13.46 21.81
CA ARG A 482 4.97 12.59 21.36
C ARG A 482 5.48 11.57 20.35
N VAL A 483 5.37 10.28 20.66
CA VAL A 483 5.82 9.20 19.77
C VAL A 483 4.76 8.12 19.70
N ILE A 484 4.27 7.84 18.49
CA ILE A 484 3.23 6.84 18.23
C ILE A 484 3.81 5.77 17.29
N PRO A 485 3.94 4.51 17.76
CA PRO A 485 4.40 3.41 16.93
C PRO A 485 3.51 3.19 15.71
N GLN A 486 4.15 2.87 14.59
CA GLN A 486 3.57 2.73 13.25
C GLN A 486 2.88 3.99 12.74
N PHE A 487 3.34 5.15 13.21
CA PHE A 487 2.83 6.43 12.79
C PHE A 487 3.96 7.45 12.66
N MET A 488 4.42 8.04 13.77
CA MET A 488 5.42 9.11 13.74
C MET A 488 6.08 9.40 15.10
N CYS A 489 7.22 10.09 15.04
CA CYS A 489 7.94 10.66 16.18
C CYS A 489 7.91 12.20 16.08
N GLN A 490 7.19 12.88 16.98
CA GLN A 490 7.01 14.33 17.01
C GLN A 490 7.90 15.00 18.07
N GLY A 491 8.55 16.10 17.67
CA GLY A 491 9.44 16.91 18.49
C GLY A 491 9.44 18.38 18.06
N GLY A 492 10.43 19.14 18.52
CA GLY A 492 10.64 20.54 18.09
C GLY A 492 9.93 21.60 18.93
N ASP A 493 9.30 21.23 20.05
CA ASP A 493 8.89 22.19 21.07
C ASP A 493 10.08 22.45 22.03
N PHE A 494 10.84 23.49 21.76
CA PHE A 494 11.98 23.91 22.59
C PHE A 494 11.60 24.90 23.70
N THR A 495 10.32 25.26 23.81
CA THR A 495 9.84 26.25 24.79
C THR A 495 9.21 25.61 26.02
N HIS A 496 8.28 24.65 25.82
CA HIS A 496 7.59 23.94 26.90
C HIS A 496 7.97 22.46 26.94
N GLY A 497 8.34 21.88 25.80
CA GLY A 497 8.75 20.47 25.68
C GLY A 497 7.60 19.47 25.82
N ASP A 498 6.35 19.92 25.69
CA ASP A 498 5.14 19.09 25.86
C ASP A 498 4.19 19.14 24.65
N GLY A 499 4.55 19.90 23.61
CA GLY A 499 3.79 20.05 22.38
C GLY A 499 2.85 21.26 22.38
N THR A 500 2.81 22.05 23.46
CA THR A 500 2.02 23.29 23.53
C THR A 500 2.79 24.53 23.07
N GLY A 501 4.09 24.40 22.83
CA GLY A 501 4.97 25.53 22.51
C GLY A 501 5.64 25.45 21.13
N GLY A 502 6.75 26.17 21.00
CA GLY A 502 7.54 26.30 19.78
C GLY A 502 7.38 27.65 19.10
N GLU A 503 8.41 28.06 18.37
CA GLU A 503 8.45 29.34 17.65
C GLU A 503 9.25 29.17 16.35
N SER A 504 8.76 29.71 15.23
CA SER A 504 9.51 29.70 13.97
C SER A 504 10.53 30.84 13.90
N ILE A 505 11.47 30.76 12.96
CA ILE A 505 12.38 31.89 12.68
C ILE A 505 11.68 33.11 12.08
N TYR A 506 10.41 32.97 11.70
CA TYR A 506 9.58 34.02 11.10
C TYR A 506 8.60 34.65 12.09
N GLY A 507 8.58 34.20 13.36
CA GLY A 507 7.63 34.58 14.40
C GLY A 507 6.90 33.38 15.00
N GLU A 508 5.79 33.61 15.71
CA GLU A 508 5.02 32.56 16.39
C GLU A 508 4.56 31.44 15.44
N SER A 509 4.10 31.79 14.24
CA SER A 509 3.72 30.83 13.21
C SER A 509 3.95 31.36 11.79
N PHE A 510 3.97 30.47 10.80
CA PHE A 510 4.03 30.80 9.38
C PHE A 510 3.10 29.90 8.53
N PRO A 511 2.69 30.37 7.34
CA PRO A 511 1.76 29.65 6.46
C PRO A 511 2.27 28.31 5.95
N ASP A 512 1.36 27.43 5.52
CA ASP A 512 1.70 26.23 4.76
C ASP A 512 2.30 26.62 3.42
N GLU A 513 3.48 26.10 3.09
CA GLU A 513 4.20 26.56 1.91
C GLU A 513 3.66 25.93 0.62
N ASN A 514 3.53 24.60 0.60
CA ASN A 514 2.81 23.82 -0.39
C ASN A 514 2.68 22.36 0.06
N PHE A 515 1.84 21.59 -0.64
CA PHE A 515 1.63 20.16 -0.39
C PHE A 515 2.04 19.30 -1.61
N THR A 516 3.11 19.69 -2.29
CA THR A 516 3.58 19.00 -3.51
C THR A 516 4.10 17.59 -3.20
N LEU A 517 4.74 17.45 -2.05
CA LEU A 517 5.31 16.20 -1.56
C LEU A 517 4.29 15.50 -0.66
N LEU A 518 4.15 14.19 -0.87
CA LEU A 518 3.19 13.33 -0.17
C LEU A 518 3.88 12.58 0.98
N HIS A 519 3.11 12.15 1.96
CA HIS A 519 3.58 11.32 3.07
C HIS A 519 3.61 9.84 2.69
N ASP A 520 4.24 9.53 1.55
CA ASP A 520 4.14 8.26 0.81
C ASP A 520 5.11 7.15 1.28
N GLN A 521 5.95 7.44 2.27
CA GLN A 521 6.95 6.51 2.81
C GLN A 521 7.33 6.87 4.26
N PRO A 522 7.88 5.91 5.02
CA PRO A 522 8.46 6.22 6.33
C PRO A 522 9.69 7.12 6.19
N TYR A 523 10.06 7.74 7.30
CA TYR A 523 11.22 8.61 7.47
C TYR A 523 11.16 9.96 6.73
N LEU A 524 9.97 10.39 6.35
CA LEU A 524 9.74 11.75 5.87
C LEU A 524 9.69 12.72 7.05
N LEU A 525 10.23 13.91 6.84
CA LEU A 525 10.22 15.02 7.78
C LEU A 525 9.12 16.01 7.38
N SER A 526 8.19 16.28 8.29
CA SER A 526 6.99 17.08 8.02
C SER A 526 6.61 17.97 9.20
N MET A 527 5.95 19.10 8.91
CA MET A 527 5.60 20.10 9.92
C MET A 527 4.41 19.67 10.77
N ALA A 528 4.53 19.78 12.09
CA ALA A 528 3.38 19.72 12.97
C ALA A 528 2.69 21.09 13.01
N ASN A 529 1.36 21.10 12.96
CA ASN A 529 0.55 22.31 13.01
C ASN A 529 -0.76 22.06 13.77
N ALA A 530 -1.48 23.14 14.09
CA ALA A 530 -2.77 23.12 14.78
C ALA A 530 -3.94 23.45 13.81
N GLY A 531 -3.75 23.18 12.52
CA GLY A 531 -4.65 23.59 11.43
C GLY A 531 -3.92 24.38 10.35
N PRO A 532 -4.63 24.78 9.27
CA PRO A 532 -4.03 25.47 8.13
C PRO A 532 -3.25 26.72 8.55
N ASP A 533 -2.06 26.91 7.97
CA ASP A 533 -1.21 28.09 8.13
C ASP A 533 -0.69 28.36 9.56
N THR A 534 -0.52 27.30 10.37
CA THR A 534 -0.06 27.41 11.77
C THR A 534 1.27 26.72 12.05
N ASN A 535 2.16 26.63 11.06
CA ASN A 535 3.47 25.99 11.22
C ASN A 535 4.37 26.80 12.16
N SER A 536 5.14 26.14 13.02
CA SER A 536 6.07 26.80 13.96
C SER A 536 7.45 26.14 13.95
N SER A 537 7.93 25.62 15.08
CA SER A 537 9.14 24.81 15.16
C SER A 537 8.86 23.32 15.30
N GLN A 538 7.63 22.92 15.60
CA GLN A 538 7.33 21.50 15.80
C GLN A 538 7.30 20.74 14.48
N PHE A 539 7.82 19.52 14.52
CA PHE A 539 7.92 18.64 13.36
C PHE A 539 7.69 17.20 13.79
N PHE A 540 7.42 16.34 12.82
CA PHE A 540 7.43 14.90 13.03
C PHE A 540 8.21 14.17 11.95
N ILE A 541 8.74 13.01 12.32
CA ILE A 541 9.37 12.04 11.43
C ILE A 541 8.40 10.87 11.28
N THR A 542 7.97 10.56 10.05
CA THR A 542 7.07 9.42 9.82
C THR A 542 7.82 8.11 10.08
N THR A 543 7.14 7.09 10.60
CA THR A 543 7.67 5.72 10.72
C THR A 543 6.85 4.70 9.92
N ALA A 544 5.75 5.15 9.32
CA ALA A 544 4.90 4.43 8.39
C ALA A 544 4.38 5.36 7.28
N LEU A 545 3.65 4.81 6.32
CA LEU A 545 2.85 5.56 5.35
C LEU A 545 1.77 6.36 6.09
N THR A 546 1.63 7.65 5.79
CA THR A 546 0.70 8.54 6.51
C THR A 546 -0.04 9.49 5.55
N ASP A 547 -0.57 8.95 4.45
CA ASP A 547 -1.22 9.68 3.36
C ASP A 547 -2.43 10.54 3.82
N TRP A 548 -3.08 10.20 4.94
CA TRP A 548 -4.13 11.02 5.55
C TRP A 548 -3.66 12.40 6.07
N LEU A 549 -2.35 12.62 6.12
CA LEU A 549 -1.71 13.91 6.43
C LEU A 549 -1.47 14.78 5.19
N ASP A 550 -1.64 14.22 3.99
CA ASP A 550 -1.48 14.94 2.72
C ASP A 550 -2.46 16.12 2.62
N GLY A 551 -1.97 17.25 2.13
CA GLY A 551 -2.75 18.49 2.05
C GLY A 551 -2.99 19.18 3.40
N LYS A 552 -2.46 18.64 4.51
CA LYS A 552 -2.61 19.20 5.86
C LYS A 552 -1.27 19.53 6.52
N HIS A 553 -0.25 18.73 6.26
CA HIS A 553 1.10 18.93 6.80
C HIS A 553 2.10 19.08 5.66
N THR A 554 2.98 20.07 5.76
CA THR A 554 4.00 20.32 4.73
C THR A 554 5.17 19.35 4.91
N VAL A 555 5.38 18.42 3.97
CA VAL A 555 6.59 17.59 3.89
C VAL A 555 7.75 18.43 3.36
N PHE A 556 8.86 18.46 4.09
CA PHE A 556 10.00 19.34 3.77
C PHE A 556 11.38 18.68 3.88
N GLY A 557 11.45 17.38 4.14
CA GLY A 557 12.71 16.65 4.14
C GLY A 557 12.56 15.14 4.31
N VAL A 558 13.68 14.43 4.41
CA VAL A 558 13.75 12.99 4.63
C VAL A 558 14.97 12.62 5.45
N VAL A 559 14.89 11.55 6.26
CA VAL A 559 16.05 10.98 6.95
C VAL A 559 16.93 10.24 5.95
N THR A 560 18.19 10.66 5.84
CA THR A 560 19.19 10.03 4.97
C THR A 560 20.07 9.03 5.70
N SER A 561 20.24 9.18 7.02
CA SER A 561 21.02 8.27 7.88
C SER A 561 20.46 8.25 9.30
N GLY A 562 20.60 7.13 10.01
CA GLY A 562 20.14 6.96 11.39
C GLY A 562 18.69 6.48 11.52
N GLN A 563 18.16 5.78 10.52
CA GLN A 563 16.81 5.19 10.57
C GLN A 563 16.65 4.19 11.73
N ASP A 564 17.71 3.47 12.11
CA ASP A 564 17.74 2.59 13.29
C ASP A 564 17.54 3.37 14.60
N VAL A 565 18.02 4.62 14.66
CA VAL A 565 17.78 5.51 15.80
C VAL A 565 16.31 5.91 15.85
N VAL A 566 15.72 6.26 14.71
CA VAL A 566 14.28 6.61 14.60
C VAL A 566 13.40 5.41 14.97
N GLN A 567 13.73 4.20 14.53
CA GLN A 567 13.02 2.97 14.95
C GLN A 567 13.15 2.72 16.47
N GLN A 568 14.32 2.99 17.06
CA GLN A 568 14.47 2.86 18.50
C GLN A 568 13.67 3.94 19.26
N MET A 569 13.62 5.17 18.75
CA MET A 569 12.75 6.22 19.27
C MET A 569 11.29 5.78 19.24
N GLU A 570 10.83 5.25 18.11
CA GLU A 570 9.49 4.72 17.91
C GLU A 570 9.15 3.63 18.93
N SER A 571 10.07 2.70 19.20
CA SER A 571 9.87 1.62 20.17
C SER A 571 9.68 2.10 21.61
N CYS A 572 10.03 3.36 21.91
CA CYS A 572 9.80 3.98 23.20
C CYS A 572 8.43 4.64 23.32
N GLY A 573 7.66 4.77 22.23
CA GLY A 573 6.35 5.40 22.19
C GLY A 573 5.18 4.50 22.61
N SER A 574 3.97 5.06 22.58
CA SER A 574 2.72 4.38 22.86
C SER A 574 1.62 4.82 21.88
N GLN A 575 0.49 4.12 21.85
CA GLN A 575 -0.64 4.49 20.98
C GLN A 575 -1.25 5.85 21.38
N GLU A 576 -1.14 6.21 22.66
CA GLU A 576 -1.55 7.52 23.19
C GLU A 576 -0.51 8.62 22.92
N GLY A 577 0.66 8.26 22.39
CA GLY A 577 1.75 9.17 22.09
C GLY A 577 2.70 9.43 23.26
N THR A 578 2.49 8.81 24.42
CA THR A 578 3.37 8.97 25.58
C THR A 578 4.70 8.25 25.37
N VAL A 579 5.79 8.85 25.85
CA VAL A 579 7.14 8.31 25.66
C VAL A 579 7.66 7.69 26.96
N SER A 580 8.03 6.41 26.89
CA SER A 580 8.49 5.61 28.05
C SER A 580 9.90 5.96 28.52
N GLN A 581 10.72 6.56 27.65
CA GLN A 581 12.08 7.02 27.93
C GLN A 581 12.27 8.41 27.35
N GLN A 582 13.03 9.27 28.03
CA GLN A 582 13.28 10.61 27.52
C GLN A 582 14.11 10.53 26.23
N ILE A 583 13.62 11.12 25.13
CA ILE A 583 14.33 11.20 23.86
C ILE A 583 14.73 12.65 23.64
N THR A 584 16.01 12.95 23.73
CA THR A 584 16.54 14.33 23.73
C THR A 584 17.47 14.55 22.54
N ILE A 585 17.30 15.68 21.86
CA ILE A 585 18.25 16.19 20.87
C ILE A 585 19.39 16.86 21.64
N VAL A 586 20.51 16.16 21.80
CA VAL A 586 21.64 16.66 22.61
C VAL A 586 22.52 17.66 21.86
N ASP A 587 22.58 17.54 20.54
CA ASP A 587 23.27 18.45 19.65
C ASP A 587 22.62 18.39 18.26
N CYS A 588 22.69 19.48 17.51
CA CYS A 588 22.18 19.56 16.15
C CYS A 588 22.92 20.64 15.38
N GLY A 589 22.86 20.56 14.06
CA GLY A 589 23.54 21.53 13.20
C GLY A 589 23.35 21.24 11.72
N GLN A 590 23.97 22.08 10.89
CA GLN A 590 24.06 21.87 9.46
C GLN A 590 25.33 21.09 9.12
N SER A 591 25.23 20.12 8.22
CA SER A 591 26.37 19.35 7.71
C SER A 591 26.97 20.06 6.50
N ASP A 592 28.28 20.30 6.50
CA ASP A 592 28.97 20.86 5.34
C ASP A 592 29.01 19.83 4.21
N GLY A 593 28.34 20.14 3.09
CA GLY A 593 28.36 19.34 1.86
C GLY A 593 29.73 19.38 1.18
N GLY A 594 30.70 18.66 1.72
CA GLY A 594 32.01 18.46 1.11
C GLY A 594 31.91 17.48 -0.06
N GLY A 595 31.81 18.01 -1.28
CA GLY A 595 32.00 17.23 -2.50
C GLY A 595 33.36 16.55 -2.50
N GLY A 596 33.36 15.22 -2.45
CA GLY A 596 34.54 14.38 -2.63
C GLY A 596 35.06 14.43 -4.06
N GLY A 597 35.68 15.54 -4.44
CA GLY A 597 36.60 15.61 -5.56
C GLY A 597 37.97 15.13 -5.10
N GLY A 598 38.32 13.90 -5.44
CA GLY A 598 39.71 13.42 -5.33
C GLY A 598 40.62 14.31 -6.19
N GLY A 599 41.38 15.17 -5.53
CA GLY A 599 42.51 15.90 -6.10
C GLY A 599 43.75 15.58 -5.28
N GLY A 600 44.67 14.83 -5.88
CA GLY A 600 45.92 14.44 -5.23
C GLY A 600 46.92 15.60 -5.06
N GLY A 601 47.92 15.34 -4.23
CA GLY A 601 49.19 16.06 -4.21
C GLY A 601 49.65 16.46 -2.81
N GLY A 602 50.79 15.89 -2.38
CA GLY A 602 51.59 16.39 -1.25
C GLY A 602 52.00 15.32 -0.27
#